data_AF-A0A729QE26-F1
#
_entry.id   AF-A0A729QE26-F1
#
_cell.length_a   1.000
_cell.length_b   1.000
_cell.length_c   1.000
_cell.angle_alpha   90.00
_cell.angle_beta   90.00
_cell.angle_gamma   90.00
#
_symmetry.space_group_name_H-M   'P 1'
#
loop_
_entity.id
_entity.type
_entity.pdbx_description
1 polymer ?
#
loop_
_entity_poly.entity_id
_entity_poly.type
_entity_poly.pdbx_seq_one_letter_code
_entity_poly.pdbx_strand_id
1 'polypeptide(L)'
;IYLPKGMFKTTAIATNIIVFKKKQKTNDILMINVRKKNNLNVNLLLELITKRSTTEISRLTSLNEISAHDYNLSASLYFRPQVKKTDLKQLIMKQKELEEKLHSLQYAFQHKLTSLNL
;
A
#
# COMPACT_ATOMS: atom_id res chain seq x y z
N ILE A 1 -4.48 9.18 9.19
CA ILE A 1 -5.11 7.84 9.07
C ILE A 1 -5.33 7.54 7.59
N TYR A 2 -4.72 6.48 7.06
CA TYR A 2 -4.88 6.07 5.66
C TYR A 2 -6.01 5.04 5.57
N LEU A 3 -7.11 5.40 4.89
CA LEU A 3 -8.30 4.56 4.82
C LEU A 3 -8.17 3.43 3.78
N PRO A 4 -8.98 2.36 3.91
CA PRO A 4 -9.14 1.36 2.86
C PRO A 4 -9.53 1.97 1.52
N LYS A 5 -9.08 1.35 0.42
CA LYS A 5 -9.55 1.69 -0.93
C LYS A 5 -10.99 1.20 -1.10
N GLY A 6 -11.81 1.93 -1.86
CA GLY A 6 -13.18 1.51 -2.18
C GLY A 6 -14.20 1.70 -1.04
N MET A 7 -13.86 2.44 0.02
CA MET A 7 -14.81 2.78 1.10
C MET A 7 -15.95 3.69 0.64
N PHE A 8 -15.71 4.51 -0.38
CA PHE A 8 -16.69 5.45 -0.90
C PHE A 8 -17.30 4.91 -2.20
N LYS A 9 -18.63 4.78 -2.22
CA LYS A 9 -19.38 4.19 -3.36
C LYS A 9 -19.10 4.90 -4.70
N THR A 10 -18.76 6.18 -4.65
CA THR A 10 -18.61 7.05 -5.83
C THR A 10 -17.18 7.09 -6.38
N THR A 11 -16.18 6.55 -5.67
CA THR A 11 -14.79 6.70 -6.08
C THR A 11 -13.85 5.64 -5.50
N ALA A 12 -12.90 5.20 -6.33
CA ALA A 12 -11.79 4.35 -5.92
C ALA A 12 -10.59 5.14 -5.37
N ILE A 13 -10.72 6.47 -5.24
CA ILE A 13 -9.63 7.35 -4.80
C ILE A 13 -9.21 7.03 -3.36
N ALA A 14 -7.90 7.10 -3.17
CA ALA A 14 -7.22 6.91 -1.92
C ALA A 14 -7.47 8.07 -0.94
N THR A 15 -8.38 7.92 0.00
CA THR A 15 -8.70 8.95 1.02
C THR A 15 -7.96 8.75 2.34
N ASN A 16 -7.64 9.87 2.99
CA ASN A 16 -6.99 9.92 4.30
C ASN A 16 -7.76 10.85 5.23
N ILE A 17 -7.75 10.57 6.54
CA ILE A 17 -8.26 11.45 7.58
C ILE A 17 -7.08 12.05 8.34
N ILE A 18 -7.06 13.37 8.47
CA ILE A 18 -6.08 14.09 9.28
C ILE A 18 -6.82 14.71 10.46
N VAL A 19 -6.30 14.46 11.67
CA VAL A 19 -6.91 14.93 12.92
C VAL A 19 -5.89 15.81 13.63
N PHE A 20 -6.29 17.03 13.94
CA PHE A 20 -5.48 17.99 14.67
C PHE A 20 -6.20 18.44 15.93
N LYS A 21 -5.43 18.78 16.96
CA LYS A 21 -5.94 19.42 18.17
C LYS A 21 -5.21 20.74 18.35
N LYS A 22 -5.95 21.83 18.59
CA LYS A 22 -5.39 23.18 18.73
C LYS A 22 -4.30 23.29 19.82
N LYS A 23 -4.42 22.52 20.90
CA LYS A 23 -3.40 22.41 21.96
C LYS A 23 -2.89 20.98 22.03
N GLN A 24 -1.61 20.80 21.74
CA GLN A 24 -0.93 19.50 21.67
C GLN A 24 0.05 19.38 22.84
N LYS A 25 0.07 18.23 23.52
CA LYS A 25 1.08 17.93 24.55
C LYS A 25 2.36 17.32 23.97
N THR A 26 2.27 16.80 22.75
CA THR A 26 3.34 16.03 22.09
C THR A 26 3.47 16.50 20.64
N ASN A 27 4.69 16.51 20.12
CA ASN A 27 4.97 16.85 18.72
C ASN A 27 4.93 15.64 17.79
N ASP A 28 4.70 14.44 18.33
CA ASP A 28 4.66 13.21 17.53
C ASP A 28 3.33 13.02 16.82
N ILE A 29 3.42 12.64 15.55
CA ILE A 29 2.29 12.36 14.68
C ILE A 29 2.07 10.84 14.65
N LEU A 30 0.87 10.43 15.07
CA LEU A 30 0.45 9.03 14.98
C LEU A 30 -0.08 8.77 13.57
N MET A 31 0.67 7.98 12.81
CA MET A 31 0.25 7.48 11.51
C MET A 31 -0.40 6.11 11.66
N ILE A 32 -1.54 5.90 11.02
CA ILE A 32 -2.27 4.62 11.07
C ILE A 32 -2.62 4.24 9.63
N ASN A 33 -2.18 3.06 9.19
CA ASN A 33 -2.36 2.54 7.85
C ASN A 33 -3.28 1.31 7.85
N VAL A 34 -4.54 1.52 7.50
CA VAL A 34 -5.55 0.46 7.35
C VAL A 34 -5.92 0.23 5.89
N ARG A 35 -5.11 0.71 4.94
CA ARG A 35 -5.41 0.71 3.50
C ARG A 35 -5.60 -0.69 2.90
N LYS A 36 -4.99 -1.72 3.51
CA LYS A 36 -5.08 -3.14 3.09
C LYS A 36 -6.22 -3.92 3.75
N LYS A 37 -6.99 -3.32 4.67
CA LYS A 37 -8.11 -3.99 5.34
C LYS A 37 -9.39 -3.83 4.51
N ASN A 38 -10.18 -4.88 4.36
CA ASN A 38 -11.44 -4.81 3.59
C ASN A 38 -12.51 -3.98 4.30
N ASN A 39 -12.56 -4.05 5.64
CA ASN A 39 -13.49 -3.28 6.48
C ASN A 39 -12.72 -2.48 7.53
N LEU A 40 -13.19 -1.26 7.81
CA LEU A 40 -12.68 -0.43 8.90
C LEU A 40 -13.24 -0.92 10.24
N ASN A 41 -12.39 -1.50 11.08
CA ASN A 41 -12.76 -1.78 12.47
C ASN A 41 -12.55 -0.51 13.31
N VAL A 42 -13.64 0.16 13.68
CA VAL A 42 -13.60 1.42 14.42
C VAL A 42 -13.07 1.24 15.84
N ASN A 43 -13.39 0.12 16.51
CA ASN A 43 -12.94 -0.15 17.88
C ASN A 43 -11.42 -0.29 17.95
N LEU A 44 -10.84 -1.04 17.00
CA LEU A 44 -9.39 -1.16 16.85
C LEU A 44 -8.74 0.21 16.62
N LEU A 45 -9.35 1.04 15.77
CA LEU A 45 -8.84 2.38 15.47
C LEU A 45 -8.84 3.26 16.72
N LEU A 46 -9.93 3.22 17.50
CA LEU A 46 -10.09 3.97 18.74
C LEU A 46 -9.06 3.53 19.78
N GLU A 47 -8.83 2.23 19.90
CA GLU A 47 -7.81 1.65 20.77
C GLU A 47 -6.40 2.14 20.39
N LEU A 48 -6.05 2.10 19.10
CA LEU A 48 -4.75 2.58 18.61
C LEU A 48 -4.56 4.08 18.84
N ILE A 49 -5.60 4.89 18.63
CA ILE A 49 -5.57 6.33 18.88
C ILE A 49 -5.38 6.63 20.37
N THR A 50 -6.02 5.84 21.25
CA THR A 50 -5.96 6.01 22.70
C THR A 50 -4.61 5.57 23.25
N LYS A 51 -4.13 4.38 22.87
CA LYS A 51 -2.86 3.82 23.33
C LYS A 51 -1.64 4.52 22.72
N ARG A 52 -1.77 5.10 21.53
CA ARG A 52 -0.68 5.73 20.75
C ARG A 52 0.57 4.83 20.65
N SER A 53 0.38 3.54 20.41
CA SER A 53 1.49 2.59 20.27
C SER A 53 1.89 2.35 18.81
N THR A 54 3.16 2.00 18.59
CA THR A 54 3.66 1.52 17.29
C THR A 54 3.35 0.04 17.14
N THR A 55 2.75 -0.34 16.01
CA THR A 55 2.37 -1.71 15.63
C THR A 55 2.67 -1.93 14.15
N GLU A 56 2.25 -3.06 13.56
CA GLU A 56 2.37 -3.27 12.12
C GLU A 56 1.57 -2.24 11.29
N ILE A 57 0.46 -1.73 11.83
CA ILE A 57 -0.46 -0.82 11.15
C ILE A 57 -0.46 0.60 11.72
N SER A 58 0.28 0.86 12.80
CA SER A 58 0.41 2.18 13.41
C SER A 58 1.87 2.52 13.68
N ARG A 59 2.24 3.78 13.51
CA ARG A 59 3.60 4.26 13.75
C ARG A 59 3.57 5.67 14.32
N LEU A 60 4.26 5.87 15.44
CA LEU A 60 4.60 7.21 15.91
C LEU A 60 5.77 7.75 15.09
N THR A 61 5.58 8.94 14.54
CA THR A 61 6.55 9.61 13.67
C THR A 61 6.84 10.99 14.23
N SER A 62 8.11 11.37 14.34
CA SER A 62 8.49 12.69 14.82
C SER A 62 8.38 13.75 13.72
N LEU A 63 8.29 15.03 14.11
CA LEU A 63 8.29 16.13 13.14
C LEU A 63 9.61 16.20 12.33
N ASN A 64 10.74 15.89 12.96
CA ASN A 64 12.05 15.86 12.31
C ASN A 64 12.10 14.78 11.21
N GLU A 65 11.54 13.60 11.49
CA GLU A 65 11.43 12.54 10.50
C GLU A 65 10.54 12.96 9.31
N ILE A 66 9.45 13.68 9.57
CA ILE A 66 8.58 14.20 8.50
C ILE A 66 9.30 15.26 7.67
N SER A 67 10.06 16.15 8.32
CA SER A 67 10.88 17.15 7.65
C SER A 67 11.94 16.52 6.75
N ALA A 68 12.55 15.41 7.17
CA ALA A 68 13.52 14.67 6.37
C ALA A 68 12.91 14.00 5.12
N HIS A 69 11.58 13.87 5.08
CA HIS A 69 10.83 13.37 3.93
C HIS A 69 10.10 14.50 3.17
N ASP A 70 10.60 15.74 3.23
CA ASP A 70 10.01 16.91 2.58
C ASP A 70 8.53 17.13 2.92
N TYR A 71 8.16 16.83 4.17
CA TYR A 71 6.79 16.89 4.66
C TYR A 71 5.80 15.97 3.92
N ASN A 72 6.28 14.97 3.19
CA ASN A 72 5.46 14.03 2.45
C ASN A 72 4.79 13.01 3.38
N LEU A 73 3.47 13.12 3.54
CA LEU A 73 2.66 12.22 4.37
C LEU A 73 2.21 10.96 3.64
N SER A 74 2.97 10.44 2.69
CA SER A 74 2.59 9.22 1.97
C SER A 74 2.87 7.97 2.80
N ALA A 75 1.88 7.08 2.93
CA ALA A 75 2.02 5.85 3.70
C ALA A 75 3.24 4.99 3.30
N SER A 76 3.62 5.02 2.02
CA SER A 76 4.75 4.25 1.46
C SER A 76 6.09 4.55 2.13
N LEU A 77 6.28 5.78 2.61
CA LEU A 77 7.53 6.22 3.24
C LEU A 77 7.67 5.66 4.66
N TYR A 78 6.56 5.59 5.39
CA TYR A 78 6.52 5.24 6.81
C TYR A 78 6.22 3.76 7.06
N PHE A 79 5.53 3.11 6.12
CA PHE A 79 5.12 1.71 6.19
C PHE A 79 5.80 0.93 5.06
N ARG A 80 7.04 0.51 5.30
CA ARG A 80 7.72 -0.40 4.38
C ARG A 80 7.15 -1.80 4.56
N PRO A 81 6.64 -2.46 3.50
CA PRO A 81 6.33 -3.87 3.59
C PRO A 81 7.62 -4.61 3.96
N GLN A 82 7.55 -5.50 4.95
CA GLN A 82 8.67 -6.39 5.21
C GLN A 82 8.95 -7.16 3.92
N VAL A 83 10.16 -7.02 3.40
CA VAL A 83 10.58 -7.78 2.22
C VAL A 83 10.67 -9.23 2.68
N LYS A 84 9.62 -10.02 2.41
CA LYS A 84 9.75 -11.48 2.50
C LYS A 84 10.87 -11.85 1.54
N LYS A 85 11.96 -12.43 2.05
CA LYS A 85 12.97 -13.08 1.22
C LYS A 85 12.23 -14.12 0.37
N THR A 86 11.97 -13.76 -0.87
CA THR A 86 11.32 -14.65 -1.83
C THR A 86 12.43 -15.57 -2.32
N ASP A 87 12.18 -16.87 -2.29
CA ASP A 87 13.15 -17.85 -2.78
C ASP A 87 13.47 -17.55 -4.25
N LEU A 88 14.76 -17.37 -4.56
CA LEU A 88 15.25 -17.08 -5.90
C LEU A 88 14.79 -18.14 -6.91
N LYS A 89 14.67 -19.39 -6.47
CA LYS A 89 14.19 -20.50 -7.31
C LYS A 89 12.74 -20.29 -7.74
N GLN A 90 11.88 -19.83 -6.84
CA GLN A 90 10.47 -19.53 -7.17
C GLN A 90 10.35 -18.36 -8.14
N LEU A 91 11.22 -17.35 -8.02
CA LEU A 91 11.29 -16.24 -8.96
C LEU A 91 11.69 -16.71 -10.36
N ILE A 92 12.73 -17.53 -10.48
CA ILE A 92 13.17 -18.10 -11.76
C ILE A 92 12.07 -18.94 -12.39
N MET A 93 11.37 -19.77 -11.61
CA MET A 93 10.25 -20.58 -12.12
C MET A 93 9.11 -19.72 -12.65
N LYS A 94 8.70 -18.68 -11.90
CA LYS A 94 7.66 -17.75 -12.35
C LYS A 94 8.07 -17.00 -13.62
N GLN A 95 9.34 -16.60 -13.72
CA GLN A 95 9.86 -15.94 -14.91
C GLN A 95 9.72 -16.85 -16.14
N LYS A 96 10.15 -18.10 -16.06
CA LYS A 96 10.01 -19.08 -17.15
C LYS A 96 8.55 -19.29 -17.56
N GLU A 97 7.65 -19.43 -16.58
CA GLU A 97 6.21 -19.60 -16.84
C GLU A 97 5.63 -18.39 -17.59
N LEU A 98 6.04 -17.17 -17.21
CA LEU A 98 5.61 -15.94 -17.88
C LEU A 98 6.19 -15.83 -19.30
N GLU A 99 7.44 -16.22 -19.51
CA GLU A 99 8.08 -16.25 -20.84
C GLU A 99 7.37 -17.23 -21.78
N GLU A 100 7.01 -18.43 -21.30
CA GLU A 100 6.24 -19.42 -22.09
C GLU A 100 4.84 -18.90 -22.47
N LYS A 101 4.16 -18.23 -21.53
CA LYS A 101 2.86 -17.58 -21.78
C LYS A 101 2.97 -16.44 -22.80
N LEU A 102 4.03 -15.64 -22.73
CA LEU A 102 4.28 -14.58 -23.70
C LEU A 102 4.57 -15.15 -25.10
N HIS A 103 5.41 -16.19 -25.17
CA HIS A 103 5.76 -16.81 -26.44
C HIS A 103 4.56 -17.47 -27.12
N SER A 104 3.74 -18.20 -26.35
CA SER A 104 2.50 -18.79 -26.86
C SER A 104 1.49 -17.73 -27.32
N LEU A 105 1.35 -16.62 -26.59
CA LEU A 105 0.50 -15.51 -26.99
C LEU A 105 1.03 -14.82 -28.26
N GLN A 106 2.34 -14.63 -28.37
CA GLN A 106 2.98 -14.07 -29.56
C GLN A 106 2.74 -14.95 -30.78
N TYR A 107 2.90 -16.27 -30.64
CA TYR A 107 2.61 -17.23 -31.70
C TYR A 107 1.14 -17.17 -32.13
N ALA A 108 0.21 -17.19 -31.18
CA ALA A 108 -1.22 -17.08 -31.46
C ALA A 108 -1.56 -15.76 -32.17
N PHE A 109 -0.92 -14.65 -31.77
CA PHE A 109 -1.09 -13.34 -32.40
C PHE A 109 -0.57 -13.33 -33.84
N GLN A 110 0.65 -13.83 -34.08
CA GLN A 110 1.25 -13.94 -35.41
C GLN A 110 0.42 -14.84 -36.32
N HIS A 111 0.03 -16.02 -35.86
CA HIS A 111 -0.83 -16.93 -36.60
C HIS A 111 -2.14 -16.26 -37.01
N LYS A 112 -2.73 -15.46 -36.11
CA LYS A 112 -3.96 -14.73 -36.40
C LYS A 112 -3.75 -13.63 -37.45
N LEU A 113 -2.63 -12.88 -37.39
CA LEU A 113 -2.26 -11.90 -38.41
C LEU A 113 -2.09 -12.56 -39.79
N THR A 114 -1.35 -13.67 -39.87
CA THR A 114 -1.15 -14.41 -41.11
C THR A 114 -2.48 -14.95 -41.67
N SER A 115 -3.39 -15.41 -40.80
CA SER A 115 -4.71 -15.91 -41.22
C SER A 115 -5.66 -14.82 -41.74
N LEU A 116 -5.39 -13.54 -41.44
CA LEU A 116 -6.20 -12.40 -41.83
C LEU A 116 -5.73 -11.73 -43.14
N ASN A 117 -4.66 -12.22 -43.78
CA ASN A 117 -4.05 -11.66 -44.99
C ASN A 117 -3.94 -10.11 -44.96
N LEU A 118 -3.12 -9.61 -44.03
CA LEU A 118 -2.37 -8.37 -44.22
C LEU A 118 -0.97 -8.72 -44.76
#